data_AF-A0A3R7AH39-F1
#
_entry.id   AF-A0A3R7AH39-F1
#
_cell.length_a   1.000
_cell.length_b   1.000
_cell.length_c   1.000
_cell.angle_alpha   90.00
_cell.angle_beta   90.00
_cell.angle_gamma   90.00
#
_symmetry.space_group_name_H-M   'P 1'
#
loop_
_entity.id
_entity.type
_entity.pdbx_description
1 polymer ?
#
loop_
_entity_poly.entity_id
_entity_poly.type
_entity_poly.pdbx_seq_one_letter_code
_entity_poly.pdbx_strand_id
1 'polypeptide(L)'
;MLKFYQLKNVIGGLRTVVRANTFLKIPKERIGVLIGPEGKTKKDIEKKLSVKLEIDSGTGGVTITLNENAEDPSLLFKAKDVVTAIGRGFSPEHAFRLIRDEDAVLDIIDLRRIFGKSESDIRRVKGRIIGMEGKTRRIIEELTETNISVYGHTVGIIGDIEQVQIAREAIQMLIKGSQHSTVYRFLHRKRRELKKRMLELWEKPLNK
;
A
#
# COMPACT_ATOMS: atom_id res chain seq x y z
N MET A 1 10.64 34.61 6.45
CA MET A 1 9.59 34.63 7.50
C MET A 1 8.31 35.22 6.87
N LEU A 2 7.59 34.42 6.10
CA LEU A 2 6.36 34.86 5.41
C LEU A 2 5.15 34.39 6.25
N LYS A 3 4.45 35.36 6.86
CA LYS A 3 3.17 35.14 7.54
C LYS A 3 2.12 34.74 6.50
N PHE A 4 1.69 33.48 6.54
CA PHE A 4 0.51 33.03 5.79
C PHE A 4 -0.72 33.77 6.33
N TYR A 5 -1.38 34.52 5.45
CA TYR A 5 -2.61 35.26 5.72
C TYR A 5 -3.73 34.29 6.11
N GLN A 6 -4.23 34.39 7.34
CA GLN A 6 -5.52 33.82 7.72
C GLN A 6 -6.64 34.62 7.02
N LEU A 7 -7.28 34.06 6.01
CA LEU A 7 -8.53 34.59 5.49
C LEU A 7 -9.66 34.27 6.49
N LYS A 8 -10.04 35.25 7.31
CA LYS A 8 -11.20 35.19 8.20
C LYS A 8 -12.47 35.57 7.43
N ASN A 9 -13.23 34.58 6.96
CA ASN A 9 -14.62 34.81 6.56
C ASN A 9 -15.51 34.69 7.81
N VAL A 10 -15.98 35.84 8.29
CA VAL A 10 -16.96 35.95 9.37
C VAL A 10 -18.33 36.17 8.72
N ILE A 11 -19.08 35.08 8.53
CA ILE A 11 -20.53 35.15 8.28
C ILE A 11 -21.17 34.05 9.13
N GLY A 12 -21.81 34.45 10.24
CA GLY A 12 -22.77 33.65 11.00
C GLY A 12 -22.26 32.36 11.67
N GLY A 13 -21.90 32.44 12.95
CA GLY A 13 -22.20 31.44 14.00
C GLY A 13 -21.69 29.99 13.91
N LEU A 14 -21.30 29.46 12.76
CA LEU A 14 -20.61 28.19 12.61
C LEU A 14 -19.22 28.49 12.04
N ARG A 15 -18.19 28.29 12.88
CA ARG A 15 -16.84 28.04 12.36
C ARG A 15 -16.89 26.72 11.60
N THR A 16 -17.22 26.76 10.32
CA THR A 16 -17.01 25.61 9.43
C THR A 16 -15.51 25.51 9.20
N VAL A 17 -14.82 24.80 10.08
CA VAL A 17 -13.42 24.44 9.89
C VAL A 17 -13.41 23.43 8.74
N VAL A 18 -13.00 23.87 7.56
CA VAL A 18 -12.79 22.98 6.41
C VAL A 18 -11.60 22.08 6.73
N ARG A 19 -11.87 20.84 7.13
CA ARG A 19 -10.83 19.85 7.44
C ARG A 19 -10.45 19.09 6.18
N ALA A 20 -9.15 18.92 5.95
CA ALA A 20 -8.65 18.08 4.88
C ALA A 20 -9.18 16.65 5.08
N ASN A 21 -9.90 16.16 4.07
CA ASN A 21 -10.45 14.82 4.10
C ASN A 21 -10.30 14.16 2.72
N THR A 22 -10.41 12.84 2.71
CA THR A 22 -10.48 12.05 1.48
C THR A 22 -11.48 10.92 1.66
N PHE A 23 -12.00 10.43 0.55
CA PHE A 23 -12.97 9.34 0.52
C PHE A 23 -12.47 8.21 -0.37
N LEU A 24 -12.67 6.98 0.07
CA LEU A 24 -12.43 5.78 -0.72
C LEU A 24 -13.44 4.70 -0.41
N LYS A 25 -13.52 3.68 -1.27
CA LYS A 25 -14.33 2.48 -1.03
C LYS A 25 -13.44 1.26 -0.87
N ILE A 26 -13.78 0.41 0.09
CA ILE A 26 -13.21 -0.92 0.26
C ILE A 26 -14.28 -2.00 0.05
N PRO A 27 -13.89 -3.24 -0.32
CA PRO A 27 -14.82 -4.35 -0.39
C PRO A 27 -15.50 -4.61 0.96
N LYS A 28 -16.79 -4.95 0.96
CA LYS A 28 -17.59 -5.05 2.20
C LYS A 28 -17.03 -6.09 3.16
N GLU A 29 -16.56 -7.21 2.62
CA GLU A 29 -15.92 -8.30 3.35
C GLU A 29 -14.59 -7.91 4.02
N ARG A 30 -14.01 -6.76 3.65
CA ARG A 30 -12.79 -6.20 4.26
C ARG A 30 -13.06 -5.17 5.35
N ILE A 31 -14.31 -4.72 5.52
CA ILE A 31 -14.69 -3.76 6.56
C ILE A 31 -14.36 -4.31 7.96
N GLY A 32 -14.67 -5.58 8.21
CA GLY A 32 -14.35 -6.23 9.49
C GLY A 32 -12.85 -6.23 9.80
N VAL A 33 -11.99 -6.37 8.79
CA VAL A 33 -10.52 -6.32 8.95
C VAL A 33 -10.04 -4.90 9.21
N LEU A 34 -10.65 -3.90 8.55
CA LEU A 34 -10.32 -2.49 8.78
C LEU A 34 -10.71 -2.04 10.19
N ILE A 35 -11.87 -2.48 10.68
CA ILE A 35 -12.31 -2.19 12.06
C ILE A 35 -11.44 -2.96 13.05
N GLY A 36 -11.25 -4.27 12.82
CA GLY A 36 -10.53 -5.18 13.70
C GLY A 36 -11.32 -5.55 14.96
N PRO A 37 -10.86 -6.55 15.73
CA PRO A 37 -11.48 -6.93 17.00
C PRO A 37 -11.62 -5.72 17.93
N GLU A 38 -12.83 -5.47 18.45
CA GLU A 38 -13.14 -4.33 19.34
C GLU A 38 -12.76 -2.94 18.76
N GLY A 39 -12.66 -2.84 17.44
CA GLY A 39 -12.23 -1.62 16.74
C GLY A 39 -10.74 -1.34 16.85
N LYS A 40 -9.91 -2.31 17.28
CA LYS A 40 -8.48 -2.11 17.53
C LYS A 40 -7.72 -1.59 16.32
N THR A 41 -7.93 -2.19 15.14
CA THR A 41 -7.23 -1.79 13.91
C THR A 41 -7.59 -0.36 13.52
N LYS A 42 -8.87 0.00 13.58
CA LYS A 42 -9.34 1.37 13.35
C LYS A 42 -8.66 2.36 14.32
N LYS A 43 -8.72 2.06 15.63
CA LYS A 43 -8.14 2.91 16.68
C LYS A 43 -6.63 3.11 16.50
N ASP A 44 -5.92 2.05 16.10
CA ASP A 44 -4.48 2.11 15.84
C ASP A 44 -4.15 3.03 14.65
N ILE A 45 -4.93 2.96 13.56
CA ILE A 45 -4.77 3.85 12.40
C ILE A 45 -5.04 5.30 12.80
N GLU A 46 -6.17 5.56 13.45
CA GLU A 46 -6.57 6.90 13.89
C GLU A 46 -5.52 7.55 14.80
N LYS A 47 -5.00 6.77 15.77
CA LYS A 47 -3.98 7.24 16.72
C LYS A 47 -2.62 7.48 16.05
N LYS A 48 -2.14 6.53 15.25
CA LYS A 48 -0.78 6.59 14.66
C LYS A 48 -0.66 7.64 13.56
N LEU A 49 -1.76 7.94 12.86
CA LEU A 49 -1.75 8.85 11.71
C LEU A 49 -2.53 10.14 11.97
N SER A 50 -2.96 10.40 13.20
CA SER A 50 -3.70 11.62 13.57
C SER A 50 -4.88 11.90 12.63
N VAL A 51 -5.68 10.87 12.35
CA VAL A 51 -6.88 10.94 11.51
C VAL A 51 -8.11 10.42 12.25
N LYS A 52 -9.29 10.74 11.72
CA LYS A 52 -10.57 10.11 12.06
C LYS A 52 -11.06 9.27 10.87
N LEU A 53 -11.47 8.04 11.14
CA LEU A 53 -12.07 7.13 10.16
C LEU A 53 -13.58 7.00 10.40
N GLU A 54 -14.36 7.38 9.39
CA GLU A 54 -15.80 7.16 9.34
C GLU A 54 -16.09 6.08 8.29
N ILE A 55 -16.58 4.93 8.74
CA ILE A 55 -16.75 3.73 7.91
C ILE A 55 -18.24 3.45 7.79
N ASP A 56 -18.74 3.49 6.57
CA ASP A 56 -20.08 3.04 6.22
C ASP A 56 -20.07 1.53 5.98
N SER A 57 -20.54 0.77 6.98
CA SER A 57 -20.64 -0.68 6.94
C SER A 57 -21.58 -1.21 5.84
N GLY A 58 -22.53 -0.39 5.38
CA GLY A 58 -23.49 -0.76 4.34
C GLY A 58 -22.88 -0.69 2.94
N THR A 59 -22.06 0.32 2.67
CA THR A 59 -21.49 0.57 1.32
C THR A 59 -20.00 0.25 1.18
N GLY A 60 -19.28 0.11 2.28
CA GLY A 60 -17.81 0.05 2.29
C GLY A 60 -17.13 1.39 2.03
N GLY A 61 -17.89 2.49 2.08
CA GLY A 61 -17.35 3.85 2.04
C GLY A 61 -16.55 4.16 3.29
N VAL A 62 -15.38 4.77 3.11
CA VAL A 62 -14.51 5.23 4.19
C VAL A 62 -14.15 6.68 3.95
N THR A 63 -14.55 7.54 4.86
CA THR A 63 -14.11 8.94 4.92
C THR A 63 -12.96 9.02 5.92
N ILE A 64 -11.82 9.56 5.47
CA ILE A 64 -10.64 9.80 6.29
C ILE A 64 -10.51 11.31 6.46
N THR A 65 -10.54 11.80 7.69
CA THR A 65 -10.40 13.22 8.00
C THR A 65 -9.14 13.45 8.82
N LEU A 66 -8.29 14.38 8.42
CA LEU A 66 -7.11 14.76 9.19
C LEU A 66 -7.54 15.53 10.46
N ASN A 67 -6.95 15.20 11.60
CA ASN A 67 -7.22 15.90 12.85
C ASN A 67 -6.59 17.30 12.85
N GLU A 68 -7.19 18.23 13.60
CA GLU A 68 -6.74 19.64 13.65
C GLU A 68 -5.35 19.81 14.28
N ASN A 69 -4.95 18.87 15.12
CA ASN A 69 -3.66 18.83 15.79
C ASN A 69 -2.61 18.00 15.03
N ALA A 70 -2.89 17.55 13.80
CA ALA A 70 -1.91 16.84 13.00
C ALA A 70 -0.81 17.81 12.55
N GLU A 71 0.44 17.47 12.87
CA GLU A 71 1.60 18.29 12.53
C GLU A 71 1.97 18.17 11.03
N ASP A 72 1.71 17.01 10.44
CA ASP A 72 2.04 16.69 9.05
C ASP A 72 0.79 16.34 8.23
N PRO A 73 0.43 17.17 7.22
CA PRO A 73 -0.66 16.88 6.29
C PRO A 73 -0.48 15.59 5.47
N SER A 74 0.76 15.10 5.31
CA SER A 74 1.06 13.89 4.55
C SER A 74 0.44 12.62 5.17
N LEU A 75 0.16 12.66 6.49
CA LEU A 75 -0.46 11.56 7.22
C LEU A 75 -1.82 11.16 6.65
N LEU A 76 -2.54 12.10 6.02
CA LEU A 76 -3.80 11.79 5.32
C LEU A 76 -3.58 10.82 4.15
N PHE A 77 -2.49 10.99 3.40
CA PHE A 77 -2.12 10.09 2.30
C PHE A 77 -1.65 8.74 2.83
N LYS A 78 -0.81 8.72 3.88
CA LYS A 78 -0.42 7.46 4.54
C LYS A 78 -1.65 6.69 5.05
N ALA A 79 -2.62 7.38 5.64
CA ALA A 79 -3.85 6.76 6.12
C ALA A 79 -4.67 6.19 4.96
N LYS A 80 -4.80 6.94 3.86
CA LYS A 80 -5.44 6.46 2.64
C LYS A 80 -4.78 5.19 2.10
N ASP A 81 -3.45 5.13 2.09
CA ASP A 81 -2.71 3.97 1.61
C ASP A 81 -2.89 2.77 2.53
N VAL A 82 -2.84 2.95 3.87
CA VAL A 82 -3.11 1.87 4.83
C VAL A 82 -4.53 1.31 4.67
N VAL A 83 -5.54 2.17 4.59
CA VAL A 83 -6.94 1.74 4.38
C VAL A 83 -7.08 1.03 3.04
N THR A 84 -6.45 1.56 1.98
CA THR A 84 -6.44 0.94 0.66
C THR A 84 -5.79 -0.43 0.70
N ALA A 85 -4.62 -0.57 1.34
CA ALA A 85 -3.92 -1.85 1.48
C ALA A 85 -4.81 -2.90 2.18
N ILE A 86 -5.44 -2.56 3.30
CA ILE A 86 -6.36 -3.47 4.00
C ILE A 86 -7.52 -3.87 3.09
N GLY A 87 -8.10 -2.91 2.37
CA GLY A 87 -9.16 -3.13 1.38
C GLY A 87 -8.72 -3.99 0.20
N ARG A 88 -7.42 -4.02 -0.12
CA ARG A 88 -6.81 -4.86 -1.16
C ARG A 88 -6.18 -6.14 -0.61
N GLY A 89 -6.62 -6.58 0.57
CA GLY A 89 -6.33 -7.92 1.08
C GLY A 89 -5.08 -8.03 1.93
N PHE A 90 -4.41 -6.93 2.28
CA PHE A 90 -3.32 -6.98 3.27
C PHE A 90 -3.86 -7.20 4.69
N SER A 91 -3.09 -7.91 5.52
CA SER A 91 -3.32 -7.91 6.97
C SER A 91 -3.01 -6.52 7.55
N PRO A 92 -3.58 -6.15 8.72
CA PRO A 92 -3.19 -4.92 9.40
C PRO A 92 -1.69 -4.84 9.66
N GLU A 93 -1.06 -5.96 10.02
CA GLU A 93 0.39 -6.03 10.29
C GLU A 93 1.25 -5.62 9.08
N HIS A 94 0.92 -6.14 7.89
CA HIS A 94 1.60 -5.78 6.65
C HIS A 94 1.25 -4.36 6.19
N ALA A 95 -0.02 -3.95 6.30
CA ALA A 95 -0.42 -2.59 5.96
C ALA A 95 0.27 -1.54 6.84
N PHE A 96 0.49 -1.84 8.12
CA PHE A 96 1.19 -0.95 9.06
C PHE A 96 2.68 -0.80 8.77
N ARG A 97 3.25 -1.57 7.83
CA ARG A 97 4.59 -1.29 7.32
C ARG A 97 4.70 0.12 6.73
N LEU A 98 3.64 0.60 6.06
CA LEU A 98 3.54 1.98 5.53
C LEU A 98 3.60 3.07 6.61
N ILE A 99 3.41 2.70 7.88
CA ILE A 99 3.50 3.60 9.03
C ILE A 99 4.87 3.48 9.70
N ARG A 100 5.42 2.26 9.78
CA ARG A 100 6.69 1.98 10.46
C ARG A 100 7.91 2.39 9.64
N ASP A 101 7.84 2.19 8.33
CA ASP A 101 8.95 2.40 7.41
C ASP A 101 8.67 3.70 6.64
N GLU A 102 9.51 4.71 6.80
CA GLU A 102 9.27 6.05 6.24
C GLU A 102 9.20 6.04 4.71
N ASP A 103 10.08 5.25 4.08
CA ASP A 103 10.19 5.11 2.62
C ASP A 103 9.26 4.03 2.02
N ALA A 104 8.45 3.35 2.84
CA ALA A 104 7.56 2.32 2.34
C ALA A 104 6.40 2.93 1.55
N VAL A 105 6.16 2.36 0.38
CA VAL A 105 5.09 2.76 -0.54
C VAL A 105 4.15 1.61 -0.82
N LEU A 106 2.90 1.94 -1.13
CA LEU A 106 1.91 0.99 -1.64
C LEU A 106 1.81 1.13 -3.15
N ASP A 107 1.93 0.01 -3.85
CA ASP A 107 1.74 -0.04 -5.29
C ASP A 107 0.71 -1.11 -5.67
N ILE A 108 -0.22 -0.76 -6.56
CA ILE A 108 -1.37 -1.59 -6.92
C ILE A 108 -1.40 -1.81 -8.43
N ILE A 109 -1.36 -3.08 -8.84
CA ILE A 109 -1.61 -3.52 -10.21
C ILE A 109 -3.08 -3.91 -10.31
N ASP A 110 -3.83 -3.21 -11.16
CA ASP A 110 -5.20 -3.57 -11.50
C ASP A 110 -5.22 -4.48 -12.74
N LEU A 111 -5.49 -5.77 -12.53
CA LEU A 111 -5.54 -6.76 -13.59
C LEU A 111 -6.68 -6.51 -14.59
N ARG A 112 -7.73 -5.79 -14.20
CA ARG A 112 -8.82 -5.40 -15.13
C ARG A 112 -8.37 -4.37 -16.15
N ARG A 113 -7.34 -3.57 -15.85
CA ARG A 113 -6.75 -2.66 -16.84
C ARG A 113 -5.99 -3.40 -17.94
N ILE A 114 -5.64 -4.66 -17.70
CA ILE A 114 -4.86 -5.49 -18.63
C ILE A 114 -5.76 -6.50 -19.35
N PHE A 115 -6.66 -7.16 -18.62
CA PHE A 115 -7.48 -8.27 -19.13
C PHE A 115 -8.98 -7.92 -19.25
N GLY A 116 -9.36 -6.67 -19.00
CA GLY A 116 -10.76 -6.24 -19.03
C GLY A 116 -11.61 -7.01 -18.01
N LYS A 117 -12.74 -7.55 -18.46
CA LYS A 117 -13.67 -8.35 -17.64
C LYS A 117 -13.41 -9.87 -17.75
N SER A 118 -12.30 -10.30 -18.35
CA SER A 118 -11.97 -11.72 -18.51
C SER A 118 -11.60 -12.35 -17.16
N GLU A 119 -12.59 -12.93 -16.47
CA GLU A 119 -12.39 -13.59 -15.18
C GLU A 119 -11.49 -14.85 -15.31
N SER A 120 -11.48 -15.52 -16.46
CA SER A 120 -10.60 -16.67 -16.72
C SER A 120 -9.13 -16.25 -16.80
N ASP A 121 -8.81 -15.18 -17.50
CA ASP A 121 -7.43 -14.66 -17.60
C ASP A 121 -6.95 -14.11 -16.26
N ILE A 122 -7.79 -13.33 -15.57
CA ILE A 122 -7.48 -12.81 -14.24
C ILE A 122 -7.21 -13.98 -13.28
N ARG A 123 -8.05 -15.03 -13.28
CA ARG A 123 -7.86 -16.21 -12.44
C ARG A 123 -6.57 -16.95 -12.78
N ARG A 124 -6.28 -17.16 -14.07
CA ARG A 124 -5.06 -17.82 -14.55
C ARG A 124 -3.81 -17.07 -14.12
N VAL A 125 -3.78 -15.75 -14.31
CA VAL A 125 -2.63 -14.90 -13.96
C VAL A 125 -2.45 -14.81 -12.44
N LYS A 126 -3.53 -14.67 -11.67
CA LYS A 126 -3.46 -14.78 -10.20
C LYS A 126 -2.86 -16.11 -9.77
N GLY A 127 -3.28 -17.22 -10.39
CA GLY A 127 -2.71 -18.55 -10.13
C GLY A 127 -1.20 -18.61 -10.40
N ARG A 128 -0.71 -17.95 -11.45
CA ARG A 128 0.74 -17.86 -11.73
C ARG A 128 1.49 -17.02 -10.71
N ILE A 129 0.92 -15.90 -10.26
CA ILE A 129 1.53 -15.00 -9.27
C ILE A 129 1.59 -15.66 -7.90
N ILE A 130 0.50 -16.32 -7.49
CA ILE A 130 0.45 -17.07 -6.23
C ILE A 130 1.41 -18.25 -6.32
N GLY A 131 1.35 -19.02 -7.41
CA GLY A 131 2.06 -20.29 -7.57
C GLY A 131 1.47 -21.39 -6.70
N MET A 132 2.00 -22.60 -6.82
CA MET A 132 1.58 -23.74 -6.00
C MET A 132 1.75 -23.39 -4.52
N GLU A 133 0.66 -23.47 -3.75
CA GLU A 133 0.62 -23.14 -2.32
C GLU A 133 1.20 -21.75 -1.97
N GLY A 134 1.14 -20.79 -2.88
CA GLY A 134 1.71 -19.47 -2.66
C GLY A 134 3.24 -19.41 -2.79
N LYS A 135 3.91 -20.46 -3.27
CA LYS A 135 5.38 -20.54 -3.39
C LYS A 135 5.96 -19.39 -4.21
N THR A 136 5.36 -19.07 -5.35
CA THR A 136 5.87 -18.01 -6.23
C THR A 136 5.78 -16.65 -5.55
N ARG A 137 4.62 -16.33 -4.96
CA ARG A 137 4.44 -15.09 -4.19
C ARG A 137 5.49 -14.96 -3.08
N ARG A 138 5.67 -16.02 -2.27
CA ARG A 138 6.66 -16.07 -1.18
C ARG A 138 8.08 -15.82 -1.68
N ILE A 139 8.48 -16.45 -2.79
CA ILE A 139 9.82 -16.23 -3.38
C ILE A 139 10.00 -14.77 -3.81
N ILE A 140 8.97 -14.14 -4.41
CA ILE A 140 9.07 -12.73 -4.79
C ILE A 140 9.19 -11.86 -3.52
N GLU A 141 8.35 -12.08 -2.51
CA GLU A 141 8.39 -11.37 -1.22
C GLU A 141 9.78 -11.49 -0.56
N GLU A 142 10.34 -12.70 -0.45
CA GLU A 142 11.63 -12.96 0.18
C GLU A 142 12.81 -12.33 -0.57
N LEU A 143 12.82 -12.44 -1.91
CA LEU A 143 13.93 -11.94 -2.72
C LEU A 143 13.88 -10.42 -2.94
N THR A 144 12.71 -9.81 -2.76
CA THR A 144 12.52 -8.36 -2.88
C THR A 144 12.29 -7.66 -1.55
N GLU A 145 12.17 -8.40 -0.44
CA GLU A 145 11.81 -7.86 0.88
C GLU A 145 10.50 -7.05 0.88
N THR A 146 9.54 -7.44 0.01
CA THR A 146 8.21 -6.81 -0.08
C THR A 146 7.14 -7.66 0.60
N ASN A 147 5.99 -7.06 0.88
CA ASN A 147 4.76 -7.79 1.20
C ASN A 147 3.82 -7.70 -0.01
N ILE A 148 3.22 -8.81 -0.41
CA ILE A 148 2.37 -8.90 -1.59
C ILE A 148 1.01 -9.48 -1.23
N SER A 149 -0.05 -8.79 -1.67
CA SER A 149 -1.42 -9.29 -1.59
C SER A 149 -2.01 -9.49 -2.97
N VAL A 150 -2.65 -10.65 -3.20
CA VAL A 150 -3.34 -10.98 -4.44
C VAL A 150 -4.84 -11.10 -4.12
N TYR A 151 -5.59 -10.02 -4.33
CA TYR A 151 -6.97 -9.89 -3.85
C TYR A 151 -7.91 -9.38 -4.93
N GLY A 152 -9.07 -10.00 -5.09
CA GLY A 152 -10.03 -9.63 -6.13
C GLY A 152 -9.37 -9.64 -7.50
N HIS A 153 -9.37 -8.48 -8.18
CA HIS A 153 -8.69 -8.25 -9.45
C HIS A 153 -7.41 -7.40 -9.33
N THR A 154 -6.87 -7.27 -8.11
CA THR A 154 -5.69 -6.43 -7.83
C THR A 154 -4.54 -7.25 -7.25
N VAL A 155 -3.32 -6.80 -7.53
CA VAL A 155 -2.10 -7.26 -6.86
C VAL A 155 -1.48 -6.04 -6.18
N GLY A 156 -1.45 -6.03 -4.86
CA GLY A 156 -0.82 -4.99 -4.06
C GLY A 156 0.58 -5.38 -3.64
N ILE A 157 1.49 -4.41 -3.56
CA ILE A 157 2.89 -4.57 -3.16
C ILE A 157 3.22 -3.47 -2.16
N ILE A 158 3.81 -3.82 -1.02
CA ILE A 158 4.32 -2.88 -0.01
C ILE A 158 5.81 -3.14 0.21
N GLY A 159 6.61 -2.09 0.15
CA GLY A 159 8.06 -2.10 0.39
C GLY A 159 8.65 -0.75 0.05
N ASP A 160 9.98 -0.63 0.06
CA ASP A 160 10.62 0.58 -0.44
C ASP A 160 10.46 0.70 -1.99
N ILE A 161 10.77 1.87 -2.54
CA ILE A 161 10.56 2.17 -3.96
C ILE A 161 11.30 1.19 -4.88
N GLU A 162 12.55 0.84 -4.57
CA GLU A 162 13.35 -0.03 -5.43
C GLU A 162 12.90 -1.50 -5.31
N GLN A 163 12.60 -1.96 -4.10
CA GLN A 163 12.02 -3.26 -3.80
C GLN A 163 10.69 -3.46 -4.54
N VAL A 164 9.81 -2.46 -4.46
CA VAL A 164 8.49 -2.46 -5.13
C VAL A 164 8.65 -2.51 -6.65
N GLN A 165 9.59 -1.76 -7.22
CA GLN A 165 9.86 -1.78 -8.66
C GLN A 165 10.30 -3.17 -9.15
N ILE A 166 11.22 -3.83 -8.42
CA ILE A 166 11.69 -5.17 -8.78
C ILE A 166 10.57 -6.20 -8.65
N ALA A 167 9.79 -6.14 -7.56
CA ALA A 167 8.64 -7.02 -7.36
C ALA A 167 7.59 -6.83 -8.45
N ARG A 168 7.31 -5.57 -8.82
CA ARG A 168 6.39 -5.22 -9.91
C ARG A 168 6.86 -5.78 -11.26
N GLU A 169 8.15 -5.67 -11.58
CA GLU A 169 8.71 -6.24 -12.81
C GLU A 169 8.54 -7.76 -12.85
N ALA A 170 8.85 -8.45 -11.75
CA ALA A 170 8.67 -9.90 -11.65
C ALA A 170 7.19 -10.31 -11.82
N ILE A 171 6.25 -9.57 -11.22
CA ILE A 171 4.82 -9.80 -11.40
C ILE A 171 4.41 -9.53 -12.86
N GLN A 172 4.91 -8.47 -13.49
CA GLN A 172 4.64 -8.18 -14.90
C GLN A 172 5.15 -9.25 -15.84
N MET A 173 6.31 -9.86 -15.56
CA MET A 173 6.80 -11.02 -16.32
C MET A 173 5.81 -12.19 -16.23
N LEU A 174 5.27 -12.49 -15.04
CA LEU A 174 4.27 -13.54 -14.86
C LEU A 174 2.96 -13.23 -15.60
N ILE A 175 2.50 -11.97 -15.55
CA ILE A 175 1.34 -11.46 -16.28
C ILE A 175 1.53 -11.65 -17.80
N LYS A 176 2.72 -11.34 -18.33
CA LYS A 176 3.09 -11.51 -19.74
C LYS A 176 3.37 -12.96 -20.14
N GLY A 177 3.26 -13.91 -19.21
CA GLY A 177 3.38 -15.34 -19.50
C GLY A 177 4.80 -15.91 -19.41
N SER A 178 5.79 -15.15 -18.94
CA SER A 178 7.14 -15.67 -18.70
C SER A 178 7.12 -16.88 -17.76
N GLN A 179 7.98 -17.87 -18.04
CA GLN A 179 8.13 -19.06 -17.19
C GLN A 179 8.61 -18.67 -15.79
N HIS A 180 8.12 -19.36 -14.76
CA HIS A 180 8.52 -19.14 -13.36
C HIS A 180 10.03 -19.22 -13.15
N SER A 181 10.71 -20.16 -13.82
CA SER A 181 12.17 -20.31 -13.79
C SER A 181 12.91 -19.05 -14.24
N THR A 182 12.42 -18.39 -15.30
CA THR A 182 12.97 -17.13 -15.80
C THR A 182 12.75 -16.00 -14.80
N VAL A 183 11.57 -15.94 -14.16
CA VAL A 183 11.27 -14.94 -13.13
C VAL A 183 12.15 -15.13 -11.89
N TYR A 184 12.36 -16.36 -11.43
CA TYR A 184 13.24 -16.65 -10.30
C TYR A 184 14.69 -16.26 -10.60
N ARG A 185 15.19 -16.55 -11.81
CA ARG A 185 16.53 -16.14 -12.23
C ARG A 185 16.69 -14.61 -12.22
N PHE A 186 15.68 -13.90 -12.71
CA PHE A 186 15.62 -12.43 -12.66
C PHE A 186 15.73 -11.91 -11.23
N LEU A 187 14.90 -12.44 -10.31
CA LEU A 187 14.89 -12.02 -8.90
C LEU A 187 16.24 -12.28 -8.21
N HIS A 188 16.82 -13.47 -8.39
CA HIS A 188 18.14 -13.77 -7.82
C HIS A 188 19.24 -12.86 -8.34
N ARG A 189 19.20 -12.50 -9.63
CA ARG A 189 20.13 -11.52 -10.20
C ARG A 189 19.96 -10.15 -9.53
N LYS A 190 18.72 -9.65 -9.45
CA LYS A 190 18.41 -8.35 -8.83
C LYS A 190 18.80 -8.29 -7.35
N ARG A 191 18.56 -9.38 -6.60
CA ARG A 191 18.99 -9.51 -5.20
C ARG A 191 20.51 -9.41 -5.05
N ARG A 192 21.30 -10.01 -5.96
CA ARG A 192 22.76 -9.86 -5.96
C ARG A 192 23.21 -8.44 -6.29
N GLU A 193 22.57 -7.80 -7.26
CA GLU A 193 22.85 -6.39 -7.62
C GLU A 193 22.59 -5.43 -6.45
N LEU A 194 21.49 -5.62 -5.72
CA LEU A 194 21.17 -4.84 -4.51
C LEU A 194 22.22 -5.03 -3.42
N LYS A 195 22.58 -6.29 -3.10
CA LYS A 195 23.59 -6.59 -2.09
C LYS A 195 24.96 -6.01 -2.44
N LYS A 196 25.35 -6.09 -3.71
CA LYS A 196 26.62 -5.53 -4.19
C LYS A 196 26.66 -4.01 -4.02
N ARG A 197 25.62 -3.30 -4.48
CA ARG A 197 25.53 -1.83 -4.31
C ARG A 197 25.55 -1.42 -2.86
N MET A 198 24.86 -2.16 -1.99
CA MET A 198 24.90 -1.93 -0.56
C MET A 198 26.36 -2.02 -0.08
N LEU A 199 27.07 -3.12 -0.31
CA LEU A 199 28.48 -3.30 0.11
C LEU A 199 29.40 -2.18 -0.41
N GLU A 200 29.27 -1.77 -1.67
CA GLU A 200 30.06 -0.68 -2.25
C GLU A 200 29.87 0.67 -1.53
N LEU A 201 28.66 0.92 -1.01
CA LEU A 201 28.37 2.12 -0.19
C LEU A 201 29.01 2.03 1.21
N TRP A 202 29.15 0.82 1.78
CA TRP A 202 29.80 0.64 3.08
C TRP A 202 31.33 0.74 2.99
N GLU A 203 31.93 0.27 1.89
CA GLU A 203 33.39 0.30 1.69
C GLU A 203 33.92 1.69 1.33
N LYS A 204 33.07 2.57 0.79
CA LYS A 204 33.40 3.98 0.56
C LYS A 204 32.70 4.83 1.62
N PRO A 205 33.33 5.12 2.78
CA PRO A 205 32.75 6.10 3.69
C PRO A 205 32.49 7.39 2.89
N LEU A 206 31.33 8.00 3.14
CA LEU A 206 30.95 9.27 2.54
C LEU A 206 32.05 10.29 2.89
N ASN A 207 33.03 10.46 2.01
CA ASN A 207 33.91 11.61 2.05
C ASN A 207 33.02 12.82 1.76
N LYS A 208 32.58 13.46 2.84
CA LYS A 208 32.19 14.86 2.87
C LYS A 208 33.14 15.58 3.80
#